data_AF-A0AAW7YU06-F1
#
_entry.id   AF-A0AAW7YU06-F1
#
_cell.length_a   1.000
_cell.length_b   1.000
_cell.length_c   1.000
_cell.angle_alpha   90.00
_cell.angle_beta   90.00
_cell.angle_gamma   90.00
#
_symmetry.space_group_name_H-M   'P 1'
#
loop_
_entity.id
_entity.type
_entity.pdbx_description
1 polymer ?
#
loop_
_entity_poly.entity_id
_entity_poly.type
_entity_poly.pdbx_seq_one_letter_code
_entity_poly.pdbx_strand_id
1 'polypeptide(L)' 'TLDRLDIAKVETAAGSEFHFHLAARSFLHTQVRSFVGSLERVGSGSWSPDQVRTALLARDRAACGPVCPPQGLYLVGV' A
#
# COMPACT_ATOMS: atom_id res chain seq x y z
N THR A 1 -4.39 14.56 -1.81
CA THR A 1 -4.13 13.96 -0.48
C THR A 1 -4.92 12.67 -0.38
N LEU A 2 -4.49 11.71 0.44
CA LEU A 2 -5.20 10.46 0.65
C LEU A 2 -6.35 10.71 1.62
N ASP A 3 -7.57 10.33 1.26
CA ASP A 3 -8.79 10.59 2.04
C ASP A 3 -9.15 9.40 2.94
N ARG A 4 -8.85 8.17 2.49
CA ARG A 4 -9.12 6.94 3.24
C ARG A 4 -8.07 5.88 2.97
N LEU A 5 -7.71 5.15 4.03
CA LEU A 5 -6.92 3.92 3.98
C LEU A 5 -7.48 2.96 5.03
N ASP A 6 -8.07 1.86 4.57
CA ASP A 6 -8.42 0.73 5.44
C ASP A 6 -7.66 -0.51 5.05
N ILE A 7 -7.37 -1.32 6.06
CA ILE A 7 -6.73 -2.63 5.90
C ILE A 7 -7.63 -3.65 6.57
N ALA A 8 -8.09 -4.63 5.80
CA ALA A 8 -8.90 -5.74 6.31
C ALA A 8 -8.16 -7.05 6.07
N LYS A 9 -8.09 -7.89 7.11
CA LYS A 9 -7.72 -9.29 6.94
C LYS A 9 -8.97 -10.05 6.50
N VAL A 10 -8.89 -10.77 5.38
CA VAL A 10 -9.99 -11.55 4.82
C VAL A 10 -9.54 -13.01 4.73
N GLU A 11 -10.32 -13.92 5.29
CA GLU A 11 -10.07 -15.36 5.12
C GLU A 11 -10.78 -15.84 3.86
N THR A 12 -10.02 -16.44 2.93
CA THR A 12 -10.55 -17.01 1.69
C THR A 12 -10.28 -18.51 1.65
N ALA A 13 -10.90 -19.22 0.71
CA ALA A 13 -10.64 -20.65 0.51
C ALA A 13 -9.18 -20.94 0.13
N ALA A 14 -8.44 -19.93 -0.36
CA ALA A 14 -7.03 -20.02 -0.72
C ALA A 14 -6.07 -19.60 0.42
N GLY A 15 -6.61 -19.17 1.58
CA GLY A 15 -5.83 -18.74 2.74
C GLY A 15 -6.18 -17.31 3.20
N SER A 16 -5.34 -16.74 4.05
CA SER A 16 -5.53 -15.38 4.54
C SER A 16 -5.03 -14.34 3.53
N GLU A 17 -5.86 -13.35 3.23
CA GLU A 17 -5.53 -12.20 2.41
C GLU A 17 -5.60 -10.89 3.22
N PHE A 18 -4.85 -9.88 2.79
CA PHE A 18 -4.96 -8.52 3.31
C PHE A 18 -5.44 -7.59 2.20
N HIS A 19 -6.62 -7.02 2.38
CA HIS A 19 -7.24 -6.10 1.44
C HIS A 19 -6.97 -4.67 1.86
N PHE A 20 -6.42 -3.87 0.95
CA PHE A 20 -6.12 -2.46 1.15
C PHE A 20 -7.14 -1.63 0.37
N HIS A 21 -7.97 -0.87 1.07
CA HIS A 21 -8.94 0.05 0.45
C HIS A 21 -8.43 1.48 0.56
N LEU A 22 -8.18 2.12 -0.59
CA LEU A 22 -7.68 3.48 -0.67
C LEU A 22 -8.67 4.38 -1.42
N ALA A 23 -8.93 5.57 -0.87
CA ALA A 23 -9.69 6.60 -1.57
C ALA A 23 -8.92 7.93 -1.56
N ALA A 24 -8.91 8.60 -2.70
CA ALA A 24 -8.33 9.93 -2.87
C ALA A 24 -9.00 10.62 -4.06
N ARG A 25 -9.03 11.95 -4.07
CA ARG A 25 -9.42 12.73 -5.27
C ARG A 25 -8.65 12.32 -6.54
N SER A 26 -7.38 11.95 -6.41
CA SER A 26 -6.53 11.52 -7.52
C SER A 26 -5.29 10.79 -6.99
N PHE A 27 -4.78 9.83 -7.78
CA PHE A 27 -3.53 9.12 -7.50
C PHE A 27 -2.49 9.38 -8.59
N LEU A 28 -1.22 9.51 -8.20
CA LEU A 28 -0.10 9.57 -9.15
C LEU A 28 0.14 8.20 -9.79
N HIS A 29 0.84 8.21 -10.93
CA HIS A 29 1.23 6.99 -11.63
C HIS A 29 1.99 6.04 -10.68
N THR A 30 1.44 4.84 -10.46
CA THR A 30 1.92 3.79 -9.52
C THR A 30 1.86 4.09 -8.02
N GLN A 31 1.31 5.23 -7.59
CA GLN A 31 1.31 5.64 -6.18
C GLN A 31 0.77 4.56 -5.24
N VAL A 32 -0.40 4.00 -5.58
CA VAL A 32 -1.05 2.97 -4.75
C VAL A 32 -0.16 1.73 -4.62
N ARG A 33 0.44 1.29 -5.73
CA ARG A 33 1.28 0.07 -5.76
C ARG A 33 2.59 0.24 -4.99
N SER A 34 3.21 1.43 -5.04
CA SER A 34 4.38 1.75 -4.20
C SER A 34 4.01 1.85 -2.72
N PHE A 35 2.85 2.43 -2.42
CA PHE A 35 2.39 2.60 -1.05
C PHE A 35 2.07 1.26 -0.37
N VAL A 36 1.31 0.39 -1.04
CA VAL A 36 1.01 -0.97 -0.56
C VAL A 36 2.30 -1.78 -0.40
N GLY A 37 3.26 -1.64 -1.32
CA GLY A 37 4.55 -2.32 -1.22
C GLY A 37 5.38 -1.91 0.00
N SER A 38 5.35 -0.64 0.40
CA SER A 38 5.97 -0.19 1.66
C SER A 38 5.27 -0.79 2.88
N LEU A 39 3.94 -0.88 2.88
CA LEU A 39 3.17 -1.44 3.99
C LEU A 39 3.37 -2.95 4.11
N GLU A 40 3.48 -3.66 2.99
CA GLU A 40 3.81 -5.09 2.97
C GLU A 40 5.16 -5.36 3.66
N ARG A 41 6.17 -4.52 3.42
CA ARG A 41 7.47 -4.63 4.12
C ARG A 41 7.37 -4.52 5.64
N VAL A 42 6.44 -3.69 6.14
CA VAL A 42 6.17 -3.63 7.58
C VAL A 42 5.43 -4.88 8.04
N GLY A 43 4.42 -5.33 7.28
CA GLY A 43 3.65 -6.54 7.59
C GLY A 43 4.50 -7.82 7.63
N SER A 44 5.53 -7.92 6.77
CA SER A 44 6.48 -9.03 6.77
C SER A 44 7.60 -8.89 7.81
N GLY A 45 7.64 -7.78 8.57
CA GLY A 45 8.67 -7.50 9.56
C GLY A 45 10.02 -7.06 8.97
N SER A 46 10.10 -6.88 7.65
CA SER A 46 11.31 -6.39 6.98
C SER A 46 11.61 -4.93 7.32
N TRP A 47 10.57 -4.12 7.51
CA TRP A 47 10.65 -2.71 7.87
C TRP A 47 9.97 -2.45 9.21
N SER A 48 10.50 -1.49 9.99
CA SER A 48 9.77 -0.91 11.10
C SER A 48 8.72 0.09 10.60
N PRO A 49 7.64 0.33 11.37
CA PRO A 49 6.65 1.36 11.04
C PRO A 49 7.26 2.76 10.83
N ASP A 50 8.33 3.09 11.56
CA ASP A 50 9.02 4.38 11.42
C ASP A 50 9.73 4.55 10.07
N GLN A 51 10.14 3.45 9.43
CA GLN A 51 10.72 3.52 8.09
C GLN A 51 9.68 3.99 7.05
N VAL A 52 8.39 3.68 7.23
CA VAL A 52 7.32 4.21 6.37
C VAL A 52 7.20 5.72 6.52
N ARG A 53 7.27 6.22 7.76
CA ARG A 53 7.29 7.67 8.03
C ARG A 53 8.48 8.34 7.35
N THR A 54 9.67 7.77 7.50
CA THR A 54 10.89 8.29 6.88
C THR A 54 10.80 8.32 5.36
N ALA A 55 10.30 7.23 4.74
CA ALA A 55 10.09 7.17 3.29
C ALA A 55 9.10 8.23 2.80
N LEU A 56 8.00 8.45 3.54
CA LEU A 56 7.01 9.47 3.21
C LEU A 56 7.59 10.89 3.31
N LEU A 57 8.38 11.17 4.35
CA LEU A 57 9.02 12.46 4.57
C LEU A 57 10.15 12.74 3.56
N ALA A 58 10.84 11.71 3.09
CA ALA A 58 11.88 11.83 2.07
C ALA A 58 11.35 12.40 0.75
N ARG A 59 10.05 12.23 0.46
CA ARG A 59 9.41 12.64 -0.81
C ARG A 59 10.13 12.11 -2.04
N ASP A 60 10.81 10.98 -1.89
CA ASP A 60 11.60 10.32 -2.91
C ASP A 60 11.00 8.94 -3.21
N ARG A 61 10.76 8.68 -4.49
CA ARG A 61 10.21 7.41 -4.95
C ARG A 61 11.17 6.25 -4.71
N ALA A 62 12.49 6.48 -4.74
CA ALA A 62 13.49 5.45 -4.45
C ALA A 62 13.47 5.01 -2.98
N ALA A 63 12.94 5.84 -2.07
CA ALA A 63 12.80 5.52 -0.66
C ALA A 63 11.57 4.65 -0.35
N CYS A 64 10.64 4.51 -1.29
CA CYS A 64 9.48 3.62 -1.14
C CYS A 64 9.88 2.15 -1.25
N GLY A 65 9.04 1.28 -0.68
CA GLY A 65 9.12 -0.15 -0.89
C GLY A 65 8.94 -0.54 -2.36
N PRO A 66 9.18 -1.83 -2.68
CA PRO A 66 9.04 -2.32 -4.04
C PRO A 66 7.63 -2.06 -4.58
N VAL A 67 7.52 -1.75 -5.87
CA VAL A 67 6.22 -1.55 -6.50
C VAL A 67 5.50 -2.91 -6.56
N CYS A 68 4.40 -3.07 -5.82
CA CYS A 68 3.61 -4.30 -5.87
C CYS A 68 3.17 -4.61 -7.30
N PRO A 69 3.01 -5.88 -7.70
CA PRO A 69 2.49 -6.24 -9.02
C PRO A 69 1.09 -5.66 -9.29
N PRO A 70 0.70 -5.40 -10.56
CA PRO A 70 -0.56 -4.75 -10.88
C PRO A 70 -1.79 -5.67 -10.73
N GLN A 71 -1.63 -6.99 -10.78
CA GLN A 71 -2.75 -7.95 -10.78
C GLN A 71 -3.62 -7.94 -9.51
N GLY A 72 -3.14 -7.34 -8.42
CA GLY A 72 -3.90 -7.20 -7.16
C GLY A 72 -4.66 -5.88 -7.02
N LEU A 73 -4.56 -4.96 -7.99
CA LEU A 73 -5.17 -3.63 -7.90
C LEU A 73 -6.49 -3.59 -8.68
N TYR A 74 -7.57 -3.21 -8.00
CA TYR A 74 -8.91 -3.10 -8.57
C TYR A 74 -9.51 -1.73 -8.26
N LEU A 75 -10.20 -1.13 -9.24
CA LEU A 75 -11.03 0.05 -9.02
C LEU A 75 -12.40 -0.40 -8.50
N VAL A 76 -12.80 0.09 -7.34
CA VAL A 76 -14.01 -0.35 -6.63
C VAL A 76 -15.11 0.72 -6.53
N GLY A 77 -14.82 1.98 -6.89
CA GLY A 77 -15.77 3.08 -6.84
C GLY A 77 -15.17 4.40 -7.36
N VAL A 78 -16.03 5.35 -7.73
CA VAL A 78 -15.69 6.70 -8.21
C VAL A 78 -16.61 7.72 -7.54
#